data_AF-A0A921B6Y9-F1
#
_entry.id   AF-A0A921B6Y9-F1
#
_cell.length_a   1.000
_cell.length_b   1.000
_cell.length_c   1.000
_cell.angle_alpha   90.00
_cell.angle_beta   90.00
_cell.angle_gamma   90.00
#
_symmetry.space_group_name_H-M   'P 1'
#
loop_
_entity.id
_entity.type
_entity.pdbx_description
1 polymer ?
#
loop_
_entity_poly.entity_id
_entity_poly.type
_entity_poly.pdbx_seq_one_letter_code
_entity_poly.pdbx_strand_id
1 'polypeptide(L)'
;MTRFGTAIGTARNLNTDLRALWPEQNTERNEVQRGRLQSKKKSLAAAHAIENGTPATRRRMGEIFMKRVLGPDDIDEVTSILSETESRSFAENTVQNLIDEAIGEIESTNFSNEDKNSLIESAKLIVRSH
;
A
#
# COMPACT_ATOMS: atom_id res chain seq x y z
N MET A 1 -20.19 -9.69 5.88
CA MET A 1 -19.79 -9.67 4.45
C MET A 1 -19.36 -8.31 3.93
N THR A 2 -20.09 -7.20 4.17
CA THR A 2 -19.64 -5.86 3.72
C THR A 2 -18.29 -5.45 4.29
N ARG A 3 -18.05 -5.73 5.58
CA ARG A 3 -16.77 -5.44 6.26
C ARG A 3 -15.62 -6.23 5.64
N PHE A 4 -15.77 -7.55 5.50
CA PHE A 4 -14.85 -8.40 4.75
C PHE A 4 -14.49 -7.81 3.38
N GLY A 5 -15.49 -7.51 2.54
CA GLY A 5 -15.24 -6.96 1.20
C GLY A 5 -14.55 -5.59 1.22
N THR A 6 -14.90 -4.73 2.18
CA THR A 6 -14.30 -3.40 2.35
C THR A 6 -12.84 -3.51 2.78
N ALA A 7 -12.54 -4.39 3.75
CA ALA A 7 -11.20 -4.61 4.25
C ALA A 7 -10.27 -5.17 3.16
N ILE A 8 -10.73 -6.18 2.41
CA ILE A 8 -9.96 -6.75 1.28
C ILE A 8 -9.78 -5.75 0.14
N GLY A 9 -10.82 -5.01 -0.23
CA GLY A 9 -10.72 -3.98 -1.26
C GLY A 9 -9.72 -2.88 -0.89
N THR A 10 -9.72 -2.48 0.39
CA THR A 10 -8.79 -1.48 0.92
C THR A 10 -7.36 -2.03 0.97
N ALA A 11 -7.17 -3.24 1.50
CA ALA A 11 -5.87 -3.92 1.55
C ALA A 11 -5.26 -4.06 0.15
N ARG A 12 -6.07 -4.47 -0.84
CA ARG A 12 -5.62 -4.55 -2.24
C ARG A 12 -5.14 -3.19 -2.75
N ASN A 13 -5.95 -2.14 -2.59
CA ASN A 13 -5.59 -0.81 -3.09
C ASN A 13 -4.30 -0.27 -2.44
N LEU A 14 -4.14 -0.46 -1.13
CA LEU A 14 -2.93 -0.08 -0.41
C LEU A 14 -1.72 -0.89 -0.85
N ASN A 15 -1.88 -2.21 -1.04
CA ASN A 15 -0.81 -3.06 -1.54
C ASN A 15 -0.40 -2.72 -2.98
N THR A 16 -1.34 -2.31 -3.84
CA THR A 16 -1.03 -1.78 -5.17
C THR A 16 -0.20 -0.50 -5.09
N ASP A 17 -0.52 0.41 -4.15
CA ASP A 17 0.28 1.62 -3.93
C ASP A 17 1.69 1.30 -3.42
N LEU A 18 1.82 0.34 -2.49
CA LEU A 18 3.11 -0.15 -2.00
C LEU A 18 3.96 -0.72 -3.14
N ARG A 19 3.40 -1.58 -3.98
CA ARG A 19 4.12 -2.18 -5.12
C ARG A 19 4.46 -1.20 -6.23
N ALA A 20 3.80 -0.05 -6.30
CA ALA A 20 4.23 1.03 -7.20
C ALA A 20 5.55 1.65 -6.72
N LEU A 21 5.70 1.83 -5.40
CA LEU A 21 6.92 2.35 -4.77
C LEU A 21 8.03 1.30 -4.75
N TRP A 22 7.71 0.08 -4.31
CA TRP A 22 8.63 -1.06 -4.17
C TRP A 22 8.17 -2.23 -5.06
N PRO A 23 8.51 -2.24 -6.36
CA PRO A 23 8.21 -3.36 -7.23
C PRO A 23 8.99 -4.62 -6.82
N GLU A 24 8.55 -5.78 -7.32
CA GLU A 24 9.30 -7.02 -7.15
C GLU A 24 10.70 -6.89 -7.75
N GLN A 25 11.68 -7.54 -7.11
CA GLN A 25 13.08 -7.42 -7.50
C GLN A 25 13.26 -7.85 -8.97
N ASN A 26 14.07 -7.09 -9.72
CA ASN A 26 14.31 -7.29 -11.15
C ASN A 26 13.07 -7.20 -12.05
N THR A 27 11.99 -6.57 -11.58
CA THR A 27 10.77 -6.33 -12.38
C THR A 27 10.63 -4.84 -12.71
N GLU A 28 10.43 -4.51 -13.98
CA GLU A 28 10.10 -3.14 -14.37
C GLU A 28 8.69 -2.77 -13.89
N ARG A 29 8.50 -1.51 -13.49
CA ARG A 29 7.17 -0.99 -13.15
C ARG A 29 6.27 -1.02 -14.37
N ASN A 30 5.08 -1.61 -14.26
CA ASN A 30 4.06 -1.57 -15.30
C ASN A 30 3.43 -0.16 -15.42
N GLU A 31 2.55 0.03 -16.41
CA GLU A 31 1.89 1.32 -16.66
C GLU A 31 1.06 1.83 -15.46
N VAL A 32 0.38 0.93 -14.76
CA VAL A 32 -0.42 1.26 -13.57
C VAL A 32 0.47 1.78 -12.45
N GLN A 33 1.59 1.10 -12.18
CA GLN A 33 2.57 1.49 -11.17
C GLN A 33 3.20 2.85 -11.52
N ARG A 34 3.60 3.06 -12.79
CA ARG A 34 4.13 4.34 -13.26
C ARG A 34 3.12 5.48 -13.14
N GLY A 35 1.88 5.25 -13.56
CA GLY A 35 0.80 6.23 -13.48
C GLY A 35 0.49 6.63 -12.03
N ARG A 36 0.55 5.69 -11.08
CA ARG A 36 0.37 5.98 -9.65
C ARG A 36 1.48 6.87 -9.09
N LEU A 37 2.74 6.60 -9.41
CA LEU A 37 3.85 7.47 -9.02
C LEU A 37 3.71 8.87 -9.63
N GLN A 38 3.38 8.95 -10.93
CA GLN A 38 3.17 10.23 -11.63
C GLN A 38 1.98 11.03 -11.09
N SER A 39 0.94 10.36 -10.61
CA SER A 39 -0.25 11.02 -10.06
C SER A 39 0.04 11.82 -8.80
N LYS A 40 1.19 11.58 -8.14
CA LYS A 40 1.57 12.20 -6.85
C LYS A 40 0.48 12.07 -5.78
N LYS A 41 -0.40 11.08 -5.93
CA LYS A 41 -1.44 10.77 -4.96
C LYS A 41 -0.75 10.48 -3.63
N LYS A 42 -1.23 11.12 -2.56
CA LYS A 42 -0.76 10.85 -1.19
C LYS A 42 -1.13 9.42 -0.84
N SER A 43 -0.22 8.48 -1.07
CA SER A 43 -0.34 7.12 -0.56
C SER A 43 -0.35 7.16 0.96
N LEU A 44 -0.84 6.10 1.59
CA LEU A 44 -0.85 5.99 3.05
C LEU A 44 0.56 6.21 3.65
N ALA A 45 1.58 5.62 3.03
CA ALA A 45 2.97 5.81 3.44
C ALA A 45 3.41 7.29 3.32
N ALA A 46 3.07 7.98 2.22
CA ALA A 46 3.42 9.39 2.05
C ALA A 46 2.69 10.30 3.05
N ALA A 47 1.43 10.01 3.37
CA ALA A 47 0.68 10.72 4.40
C ALA A 47 1.35 10.55 5.78
N HIS A 48 1.63 9.30 6.16
CA HIS A 48 2.31 8.99 7.42
C HIS A 48 3.67 9.67 7.55
N ALA A 49 4.48 9.71 6.47
CA ALA A 49 5.78 10.37 6.47
C ALA A 49 5.69 11.89 6.66
N ILE A 50 4.65 12.52 6.08
CA ILE A 50 4.41 13.96 6.24
C ILE A 50 3.97 14.28 7.67
N GLU A 51 3.09 13.45 8.23
CA GLU A 51 2.54 13.62 9.58
C GLU A 51 3.60 13.41 10.67
N ASN A 52 4.41 12.35 10.54
CA ASN A 52 5.37 11.93 11.58
C ASN A 52 6.81 12.41 11.32
N GLY A 53 7.09 12.94 10.13
CA GLY A 53 8.41 13.41 9.75
C GLY A 53 8.82 14.73 10.43
N THR A 54 10.12 15.03 10.37
CA THR A 54 10.64 16.34 10.79
C THR A 54 10.22 17.46 9.82
N PRO A 55 10.36 18.75 10.19
CA PRO A 55 10.19 19.84 9.23
C PRO A 55 11.07 19.71 7.97
N ALA A 56 12.29 19.18 8.11
CA ALA A 56 13.19 18.91 6.98
C ALA A 56 12.63 17.79 6.07
N THR A 57 12.11 16.71 6.66
CA THR A 57 11.45 15.62 5.93
C THR A 57 10.25 16.13 5.13
N ARG A 58 9.38 16.93 5.75
CA ARG A 58 8.22 17.55 5.06
C ARG A 58 8.66 18.45 3.91
N ARG A 59 9.75 19.20 4.08
CA ARG A 59 10.30 20.05 3.03
C ARG A 59 10.80 19.22 1.84
N ARG A 60 11.60 18.19 2.08
CA ARG A 60 12.09 17.26 1.05
C ARG A 60 10.94 16.63 0.26
N MET A 61 9.93 16.07 0.95
CA MET A 61 8.73 15.51 0.32
C MET A 61 7.96 16.56 -0.50
N GLY A 62 7.82 17.77 0.03
CA GLY A 62 7.14 18.88 -0.64
C GLY A 62 7.83 19.30 -1.93
N GLU A 63 9.16 19.43 -1.91
CA GLU A 63 9.98 19.79 -3.08
C GLU A 63 9.80 18.77 -4.21
N ILE A 64 9.75 17.47 -3.90
CA ILE A 64 9.49 16.41 -4.88
C ILE A 64 8.07 16.51 -5.43
N PHE A 65 7.04 16.63 -4.57
CA PHE A 65 5.65 16.69 -5.02
C PHE A 65 5.29 17.96 -5.80
N MET A 66 6.09 19.04 -5.68
CA MET A 66 5.97 20.23 -6.50
C MET A 66 6.51 20.04 -7.93
N LYS A 67 7.35 19.04 -8.19
CA LYS A 67 7.87 18.78 -9.54
C LYS A 67 6.75 18.43 -10.51
N ARG A 68 6.90 18.88 -11.77
CA ARG A 68 5.92 18.62 -12.84
C ARG A 68 5.95 17.15 -13.27
N VAL A 69 7.14 16.55 -13.29
CA VAL A 69 7.38 15.15 -13.64
C VAL A 69 8.35 14.60 -12.60
N LEU A 70 8.08 13.40 -12.07
CA LEU A 70 9.00 12.68 -11.20
C LEU A 70 9.96 11.85 -12.06
N GLY A 71 11.25 12.08 -11.89
CA GLY A 71 12.31 11.25 -12.46
C GLY A 71 12.65 10.05 -11.56
N PRO A 72 13.55 9.15 -12.00
CA PRO A 72 14.01 8.01 -11.18
C PRO A 72 14.56 8.44 -9.81
N ASP A 73 15.43 9.45 -9.77
CA ASP A 73 16.03 9.98 -8.54
C ASP A 73 14.98 10.51 -7.54
N ASP A 74 13.84 11.02 -8.05
CA ASP A 74 12.74 11.47 -7.20
C ASP A 74 12.05 10.31 -6.50
N ILE A 75 11.94 9.16 -7.18
CA ILE A 75 11.34 7.96 -6.60
C ILE A 75 12.28 7.36 -5.56
N ASP A 76 13.59 7.35 -5.85
CA ASP A 76 14.60 6.88 -4.90
C ASP A 76 14.61 7.75 -3.63
N GLU A 77 14.54 9.07 -3.79
CA GLU A 77 14.46 9.99 -2.65
C GLU A 77 13.15 9.82 -1.86
N VAL A 78 12.00 9.65 -2.52
CA VAL A 78 10.73 9.35 -1.83
C VAL A 78 10.85 8.05 -1.05
N THR A 79 11.31 6.97 -1.66
CA THR A 79 11.42 5.66 -0.96
C THR A 79 12.43 5.69 0.18
N SER A 80 13.49 6.49 0.07
CA SER A 80 14.42 6.77 1.17
C SER A 80 13.71 7.46 2.34
N ILE A 81 12.99 8.56 2.08
CA ILE A 81 12.22 9.29 3.11
C ILE A 81 11.17 8.38 3.78
N LEU A 82 10.47 7.56 3.00
CA LEU A 82 9.48 6.62 3.55
C LEU A 82 10.12 5.55 4.43
N SER A 83 11.39 5.20 4.19
CA SER A 83 12.15 4.27 5.02
C SER A 83 12.65 4.95 6.29
N GLU A 84 13.20 6.17 6.18
CA GLU A 84 13.66 6.99 7.32
C GLU A 84 12.55 7.29 8.34
N THR A 85 11.31 7.37 7.88
CA THR A 85 10.12 7.69 8.70
C THR A 85 9.32 6.45 9.13
N GLU A 86 9.84 5.24 8.91
CA GLU A 86 9.15 3.97 9.17
C GLU A 86 7.79 3.83 8.45
N SER A 87 7.52 4.69 7.48
CA SER A 87 6.23 4.80 6.80
C SER A 87 5.98 3.63 5.86
N ARG A 88 7.04 3.00 5.34
CA ARG A 88 6.94 1.73 4.62
C ARG A 88 6.35 0.65 5.54
N SER A 89 7.01 0.39 6.67
CA SER A 89 6.60 -0.62 7.64
C SER A 89 5.20 -0.36 8.16
N PHE A 90 4.85 0.90 8.44
CA PHE A 90 3.49 1.30 8.83
C PHE A 90 2.44 0.91 7.79
N ALA A 91 2.70 1.19 6.50
CA ALA A 91 1.76 0.89 5.44
C ALA A 91 1.67 -0.63 5.16
N GLU A 92 2.79 -1.36 5.20
CA GLU A 92 2.82 -2.83 5.11
C GLU A 92 2.01 -3.48 6.25
N ASN A 93 2.22 -3.01 7.48
CA ASN A 93 1.45 -3.47 8.65
C ASN A 93 -0.04 -3.14 8.53
N THR A 94 -0.39 -1.97 7.99
CA THR A 94 -1.80 -1.60 7.77
C THR A 94 -2.47 -2.54 6.76
N VAL A 95 -1.77 -2.93 5.69
CA VAL A 95 -2.27 -3.94 4.75
C VAL A 95 -2.50 -5.27 5.46
N GLN A 96 -1.55 -5.72 6.28
CA GLN A 96 -1.70 -6.97 7.03
C GLN A 96 -2.88 -6.92 8.01
N ASN A 97 -3.03 -5.83 8.76
CA ASN A 97 -4.15 -5.65 9.70
C ASN A 97 -5.52 -5.74 9.00
N LEU A 98 -5.64 -5.18 7.79
CA LEU A 98 -6.88 -5.27 7.00
C LEU A 98 -7.14 -6.70 6.49
N ILE A 99 -6.09 -7.46 6.17
CA ILE A 99 -6.23 -8.88 5.83
C ILE A 99 -6.71 -9.65 7.05
N ASP A 100 -6.13 -9.40 8.22
CA ASP A 100 -6.49 -10.08 9.47
C ASP A 100 -7.93 -9.73 9.90
N GLU A 101 -8.35 -8.47 9.74
CA GLU A 101 -9.74 -8.04 9.95
C GLU A 101 -10.70 -8.80 9.03
N ALA A 102 -10.36 -8.92 7.75
CA ALA A 102 -11.16 -9.66 6.79
C ALA A 102 -11.25 -11.16 7.16
N ILE A 103 -10.14 -11.78 7.58
CA ILE A 103 -10.13 -13.17 8.03
C ILE A 103 -11.04 -13.34 9.25
N GLY A 104 -10.93 -12.48 10.26
CA GLY A 104 -11.78 -12.52 11.45
C GLY A 104 -13.28 -12.40 11.13
N GLU A 105 -13.64 -11.55 10.17
CA GLU A 105 -15.02 -11.44 9.69
C GLU A 105 -15.53 -12.74 9.05
N ILE A 106 -14.71 -13.46 8.29
CA ILE A 106 -15.06 -14.78 7.72
C ILE A 106 -15.14 -15.86 8.80
N GLU A 107 -14.20 -15.88 9.73
CA GLU A 107 -14.17 -16.84 10.83
C GLU A 107 -15.42 -16.75 11.71
N SER A 108 -15.94 -15.53 11.91
CA SER A 108 -17.17 -15.26 12.66
C SER A 108 -18.47 -15.75 12.00
N THR A 109 -18.42 -16.17 10.73
CA THR A 109 -19.61 -16.63 10.01
C THR A 109 -19.99 -18.07 10.37
N ASN A 110 -21.23 -18.47 10.06
CA ASN A 110 -21.69 -19.86 10.20
C ASN A 110 -21.42 -20.72 8.95
N PHE A 111 -20.55 -20.26 8.04
CA PHE A 111 -20.16 -21.04 6.87
C PHE A 111 -19.39 -22.30 7.25
N SER A 112 -19.37 -23.27 6.34
CA SER A 112 -18.54 -24.46 6.49
C SER A 112 -17.06 -24.08 6.55
N ASN A 113 -16.23 -24.90 7.18
CA ASN A 113 -14.78 -24.66 7.20
C ASN A 113 -14.17 -24.65 5.79
N GLU A 114 -14.74 -25.45 4.88
CA GLU A 114 -14.33 -25.48 3.47
C GLU A 114 -14.60 -24.13 2.78
N ASP A 115 -15.80 -23.58 2.94
CA ASP A 115 -16.17 -22.28 2.37
C ASP A 115 -15.34 -21.13 2.99
N LYS A 116 -15.11 -21.17 4.31
CA LYS A 116 -14.27 -20.18 5.00
C LYS A 116 -12.85 -20.19 4.43
N ASN A 117 -12.24 -21.37 4.32
CA ASN A 117 -10.89 -21.52 3.78
C ASN A 117 -10.81 -21.03 2.33
N SER A 118 -11.80 -21.39 1.50
CA SER A 118 -11.87 -20.94 0.10
C SER A 118 -11.94 -19.41 -0.03
N LEU A 119 -12.76 -18.76 0.81
CA LEU A 119 -12.88 -17.29 0.85
C LEU A 119 -11.60 -16.61 1.35
N ILE A 120 -10.95 -17.16 2.37
CA ILE A 120 -9.68 -16.64 2.90
C ILE A 120 -8.57 -16.72 1.86
N GLU A 121 -8.44 -17.85 1.16
CA GLU A 121 -7.42 -18.00 0.11
C GLU A 121 -7.70 -17.06 -1.08
N SER A 122 -8.96 -16.94 -1.49
CA SER A 122 -9.37 -15.98 -2.52
C SER A 122 -9.04 -14.54 -2.12
N ALA A 123 -9.28 -14.16 -0.87
CA ALA A 123 -8.96 -12.84 -0.34
C ALA A 123 -7.44 -12.55 -0.41
N LYS A 124 -6.60 -13.50 0.01
CA LYS A 124 -5.13 -13.36 -0.08
C LYS A 124 -4.66 -13.20 -1.52
N LEU A 125 -5.25 -13.95 -2.46
CA LEU A 125 -4.95 -13.83 -3.89
C LEU A 125 -5.35 -12.45 -4.43
N ILE A 126 -6.53 -11.95 -4.08
CA ILE A 126 -7.02 -10.63 -4.50
C ILE A 126 -6.07 -9.53 -4.04
N VAL A 127 -5.64 -9.54 -2.77
CA VAL A 127 -4.70 -8.52 -2.26
C VAL A 127 -3.35 -8.59 -2.98
N ARG A 128 -2.90 -9.79 -3.36
CA ARG A 128 -1.64 -10.02 -4.09
C ARG A 128 -1.73 -9.83 -5.60
N SER A 129 -2.93 -9.64 -6.17
CA SER A 129 -3.13 -9.47 -7.62
C SER A 129 -2.73 -8.08 -8.12
N HIS A 130 -2.13 -8.00 -9.32
CA HIS A 130 -1.80 -6.76 -10.04
C HIS A 130 -2.55 -6.69 -11.35
#